data_AF-A0A7C3DBG7-F1
#
_entry.id   AF-A0A7C3DBG7-F1
#
_cell.length_a   1.000
_cell.length_b   1.000
_cell.length_c   1.000
_cell.angle_alpha   90.00
_cell.angle_beta   90.00
_cell.angle_gamma   90.00
#
_symmetry.space_group_name_H-M   'P 1'
#
loop_
_entity.id
_entity.type
_entity.pdbx_description
1 polymer ?
#
loop_
_entity_poly.entity_id
_entity_poly.type
_entity_poly.pdbx_seq_one_letter_code
_entity_poly.pdbx_strand_id
1 'polypeptide(L)'
;GMVWSYLGDVLSNTQLLRLDLGIFTLHLLLSSNWVVLPLQFQDHFAMPSAVHWKIYLPVMLLGFFTMVPFIIIAENRHHMKGVFSGAVAVLVLSEALLYLNNASFWALMLALWVFFTAFNLLEASLPSLVAKISPPDAKGTAMGAYSTSQFMGIFVGGVVGGWLHQHYGLSSVFLFGVVVSLIWLLAAATMQKPRYLTSYVLDIGIVDRDRADELTEELNSLPGVEEVVVIGHEGVAYLKVDHGMVDIEALDRYSQSSGEALAVG
;
A
#
# COMPACT_ATOMS: atom_id res chain seq x y z
N GLY A 1 16.16 -24.44 -5.21
CA GLY A 1 16.14 -23.63 -6.45
C GLY A 1 15.86 -22.20 -6.06
N MET A 2 16.64 -21.25 -6.60
CA MET A 2 16.70 -19.83 -6.19
C MET A 2 15.32 -19.15 -5.98
N VAL A 3 14.30 -19.56 -6.75
CA VAL A 3 12.91 -19.07 -6.61
C VAL A 3 12.26 -19.47 -5.27
N TRP A 4 12.53 -20.68 -4.78
CA TRP A 4 11.93 -21.18 -3.53
C TRP A 4 12.53 -20.53 -2.27
N SER A 5 13.80 -20.10 -2.32
CA SER A 5 14.40 -19.33 -1.23
C SER A 5 13.76 -17.94 -1.15
N TYR A 6 13.63 -17.24 -2.28
CA TYR A 6 12.97 -15.92 -2.30
C TYR A 6 11.52 -15.97 -1.84
N LEU A 7 10.78 -17.04 -2.15
CA LEU A 7 9.42 -17.22 -1.65
C LEU A 7 9.40 -17.39 -0.13
N GLY A 8 10.33 -18.16 0.44
CA GLY A 8 10.47 -18.32 1.89
C GLY A 8 10.84 -17.02 2.59
N ASP A 9 11.73 -16.23 2.00
CA ASP A 9 12.16 -14.93 2.54
C ASP A 9 11.02 -13.90 2.52
N VAL A 10 10.24 -13.85 1.44
CA VAL A 10 9.05 -12.99 1.33
C VAL A 10 7.97 -13.40 2.33
N LEU A 11 7.66 -14.70 2.42
CA LEU A 11 6.62 -15.21 3.31
C LEU A 11 7.01 -15.22 4.79
N SER A 12 8.29 -15.03 5.13
CA SER A 12 8.74 -14.85 6.51
C SER A 12 8.88 -13.38 6.91
N ASN A 13 8.87 -12.46 5.95
CA ASN A 13 8.94 -11.03 6.21
C ASN A 13 7.60 -10.52 6.79
N THR A 14 7.60 -10.28 8.09
CA THR A 14 6.41 -9.82 8.82
C THR A 14 5.83 -8.49 8.34
N GLN A 15 6.62 -7.60 7.72
CA GLN A 15 6.08 -6.36 7.14
C GLN A 15 5.33 -6.65 5.83
N LEU A 16 5.90 -7.50 4.97
CA LEU A 16 5.24 -7.92 3.73
C LEU A 16 3.94 -8.68 4.04
N LEU A 17 3.97 -9.62 5.00
CA LEU A 17 2.77 -10.33 5.43
C LEU A 17 1.64 -9.42 5.94
N ARG A 18 1.98 -8.30 6.60
CA ARG A 18 0.98 -7.31 7.04
C ARG A 18 0.36 -6.55 5.87
N LEU A 19 1.13 -6.30 4.82
CA LEU A 19 0.65 -5.68 3.58
C LEU A 19 -0.20 -6.67 2.77
N ASP A 20 0.21 -7.93 2.70
CA ASP A 20 -0.53 -9.02 2.08
C ASP A 20 -1.89 -9.25 2.78
N LEU A 21 -1.89 -9.26 4.12
CA LEU A 21 -3.12 -9.25 4.91
C LEU A 21 -3.97 -8.02 4.62
N GLY A 22 -3.33 -6.87 4.42
CA GLY A 22 -4.01 -5.62 4.12
C GLY A 22 -4.74 -5.64 2.78
N ILE A 23 -4.06 -6.02 1.70
CA ILE A 23 -4.70 -6.10 0.38
C ILE A 23 -5.76 -7.19 0.32
N PHE A 24 -5.51 -8.33 0.99
CA PHE A 24 -6.51 -9.39 1.16
C PHE A 24 -7.77 -8.84 1.84
N THR A 25 -7.62 -8.16 2.98
CA THR A 25 -8.74 -7.61 3.74
C THR A 25 -9.47 -6.53 2.93
N LEU A 26 -8.74 -5.64 2.27
CA LEU A 26 -9.30 -4.56 1.47
C LEU A 26 -10.19 -5.09 0.34
N HIS A 27 -9.74 -6.12 -0.37
CA HIS A 27 -10.50 -6.73 -1.46
C HIS A 27 -11.59 -7.69 -0.98
N LEU A 28 -11.39 -8.34 0.17
CA LEU A 28 -12.42 -9.11 0.86
C LEU A 28 -13.61 -8.21 1.22
N LEU A 29 -13.35 -7.02 1.77
CA LEU A 29 -14.38 -6.03 2.09
C LEU A 29 -15.08 -5.51 0.84
N LEU A 30 -14.31 -5.08 -0.17
CA LEU A 30 -14.88 -4.60 -1.44
C LEU A 30 -15.81 -5.66 -2.04
N SER A 31 -15.35 -6.90 -2.16
CA SER A 31 -16.13 -7.98 -2.77
C SER A 31 -17.36 -8.34 -1.93
N SER A 32 -17.22 -8.44 -0.61
CA SER A 32 -18.34 -8.71 0.31
C SER A 32 -19.41 -7.63 0.19
N ASN A 33 -19.01 -6.36 0.19
CA ASN A 33 -19.92 -5.22 0.06
C ASN A 33 -20.58 -5.17 -1.31
N TRP A 34 -19.88 -5.53 -2.39
CA TRP A 34 -20.44 -5.59 -3.74
C TRP A 34 -21.51 -6.67 -3.92
N VAL A 35 -21.48 -7.74 -3.12
CA VAL A 35 -22.57 -8.73 -3.11
C VAL A 35 -23.85 -8.13 -2.54
N VAL A 36 -23.75 -7.33 -1.46
CA VAL A 36 -24.93 -6.88 -0.68
C VAL A 36 -25.45 -5.49 -1.03
N LEU A 37 -24.60 -4.55 -1.43
CA LEU A 37 -25.00 -3.16 -1.69
C LEU A 37 -26.03 -3.02 -2.82
N PRO A 38 -25.92 -3.74 -3.96
CA PRO A 38 -26.97 -3.71 -4.97
C PRO A 38 -28.32 -4.23 -4.46
N LEU A 39 -28.31 -5.20 -3.55
CA LEU A 39 -29.52 -5.73 -2.93
C LEU A 39 -30.11 -4.71 -1.95
N GLN A 40 -29.26 -4.06 -1.14
CA GLN A 40 -29.66 -2.96 -0.26
C GLN A 40 -30.39 -1.84 -1.03
N PHE A 41 -29.89 -1.44 -2.21
CA PHE A 41 -30.53 -0.42 -3.05
C PHE A 41 -31.86 -0.86 -3.66
N GLN A 42 -31.98 -2.13 -4.03
CA GLN A 42 -33.21 -2.69 -4.58
C GLN A 42 -34.27 -2.85 -3.49
N ASP A 43 -33.92 -3.51 -2.39
CA ASP A 43 -34.86 -3.96 -1.37
C ASP A 43 -35.33 -2.82 -0.47
N HIS A 44 -34.46 -1.88 -0.11
CA HIS A 44 -34.81 -0.77 0.79
C HIS A 44 -35.11 0.55 0.09
N PHE A 45 -34.54 0.80 -1.09
CA PHE A 45 -34.72 2.07 -1.81
C PHE A 45 -35.49 1.94 -3.13
N ALA A 46 -35.98 0.73 -3.46
CA ALA A 46 -36.71 0.43 -4.69
C ALA A 46 -35.98 0.90 -5.95
N MET A 47 -34.64 0.86 -5.94
CA MET A 47 -33.80 1.32 -7.06
C MET A 47 -33.36 0.14 -7.93
N PRO A 48 -33.76 0.09 -9.21
CA PRO A 48 -33.31 -0.94 -10.13
C PRO A 48 -31.79 -0.95 -10.32
N SER A 49 -31.20 -2.12 -10.56
CA SER A 49 -29.74 -2.26 -10.80
C SER A 49 -29.22 -1.37 -11.94
N ALA A 50 -30.05 -1.10 -12.95
CA ALA A 50 -29.72 -0.24 -14.08
C ALA A 50 -29.36 1.21 -13.69
N VAL A 51 -29.77 1.69 -12.51
CA VAL A 51 -29.45 3.05 -12.04
C VAL A 51 -28.32 3.10 -11.02
N HIS A 52 -27.86 1.97 -10.49
CA HIS A 52 -26.86 1.95 -9.41
C HIS A 52 -25.52 2.58 -9.80
N TRP A 53 -25.13 2.48 -11.07
CA TRP A 53 -23.91 3.13 -11.56
C TRP A 53 -23.93 4.66 -11.35
N LYS A 54 -25.12 5.29 -11.37
CA LYS A 54 -25.29 6.72 -11.11
C LYS A 54 -25.01 7.10 -9.66
N ILE A 55 -25.02 6.12 -8.75
CA ILE A 55 -24.65 6.29 -7.34
C ILE A 55 -23.18 5.97 -7.16
N TYR A 56 -22.74 4.79 -7.61
CA TYR A 56 -21.38 4.33 -7.37
C TYR A 56 -20.33 5.20 -8.06
N LEU A 57 -20.56 5.63 -9.31
CA LEU A 57 -19.57 6.40 -10.05
C LEU A 57 -19.29 7.77 -9.40
N PRO A 58 -20.29 8.62 -9.08
CA PRO A 58 -20.02 9.89 -8.40
C PRO A 58 -19.38 9.71 -7.03
N VAL A 59 -19.84 8.75 -6.23
CA VAL A 59 -19.30 8.52 -4.88
C VAL A 59 -17.85 8.03 -4.94
N MET A 60 -17.54 7.14 -5.88
CA MET A 60 -16.17 6.65 -6.11
C MET A 60 -15.24 7.77 -6.60
N LEU A 61 -15.71 8.63 -7.51
CA LEU A 61 -14.96 9.80 -7.98
C LEU A 61 -14.72 10.80 -6.85
N LEU A 62 -15.75 11.11 -6.06
CA LEU A 62 -15.62 11.97 -4.88
C LEU A 62 -14.60 11.38 -3.90
N GLY A 63 -14.64 10.07 -3.65
CA GLY A 63 -13.65 9.38 -2.82
C GLY A 63 -12.23 9.50 -3.38
N PHE A 64 -12.08 9.33 -4.69
CA PHE A 64 -10.79 9.50 -5.38
C PHE A 64 -10.24 10.93 -5.21
N PHE A 65 -11.05 11.97 -5.44
CA PHE A 65 -10.58 13.34 -5.22
C PHE A 65 -10.31 13.65 -3.75
N THR A 66 -11.09 13.06 -2.84
CA THR A 66 -10.93 13.26 -1.39
C THR A 66 -9.63 12.64 -0.89
N MET A 67 -9.17 11.51 -1.44
CA MET A 67 -7.92 10.89 -1.02
C MET A 67 -6.65 11.67 -1.42
N VAL A 68 -6.70 12.47 -2.49
CA VAL A 68 -5.53 13.18 -3.05
C VAL A 68 -4.73 13.97 -2.00
N PRO A 69 -5.34 14.87 -1.19
CA PRO A 69 -4.60 15.59 -0.16
C PRO A 69 -3.94 14.67 0.88
N PHE A 70 -4.54 13.51 1.17
CA PHE A 70 -3.95 12.54 2.11
C PHE A 70 -2.74 11.83 1.51
N ILE A 71 -2.76 11.48 0.22
CA ILE A 71 -1.57 10.95 -0.49
C ILE A 71 -0.45 11.98 -0.45
N ILE A 72 -0.74 13.24 -0.79
CA ILE A 72 0.25 14.32 -0.79
C ILE A 72 0.87 14.48 0.60
N ILE A 73 0.06 14.44 1.67
CA ILE A 73 0.55 14.51 3.05
C ILE A 73 1.41 13.28 3.39
N ALA A 74 1.01 12.09 2.96
CA ALA A 74 1.71 10.84 3.24
C ALA A 74 3.12 10.81 2.61
N GLU A 75 3.24 11.31 1.38
CA GLU A 75 4.50 11.38 0.63
C GLU A 75 5.36 12.56 1.08
N ASN A 76 4.85 13.80 0.96
CA ASN A 76 5.67 15.01 1.15
C ASN A 76 6.10 15.25 2.59
N ARG A 77 5.35 14.72 3.57
CA ARG A 77 5.69 14.90 4.99
C ARG A 77 6.27 13.64 5.63
N HIS A 78 6.54 12.59 4.86
CA HIS A 78 7.08 11.33 5.37
C HIS A 78 6.21 10.64 6.46
N HIS A 79 4.88 10.83 6.41
CA HIS A 79 3.91 10.31 7.40
C HIS A 79 3.13 9.07 6.91
N MET A 80 3.69 8.27 5.99
CA MET A 80 3.00 7.11 5.39
C MET A 80 2.33 6.19 6.42
N LYS A 81 3.02 5.80 7.49
CA LYS A 81 2.43 4.93 8.53
C LYS A 81 1.17 5.54 9.16
N GLY A 82 1.21 6.84 9.45
CA GLY A 82 0.11 7.55 10.11
C GLY A 82 -1.11 7.66 9.20
N VAL A 83 -0.89 8.05 7.94
CA VAL A 83 -1.97 8.13 6.94
C VAL A 83 -2.54 6.75 6.65
N PHE A 84 -1.70 5.73 6.48
CA PHE A 84 -2.14 4.35 6.26
C PHE A 84 -3.00 3.82 7.42
N SER A 85 -2.50 3.90 8.66
CA SER A 85 -3.25 3.41 9.83
C SER A 85 -4.54 4.21 10.05
N GLY A 86 -4.50 5.52 9.80
CA GLY A 86 -5.67 6.39 9.83
C GLY A 86 -6.71 5.99 8.77
N ALA A 87 -6.27 5.66 7.55
CA ALA A 87 -7.15 5.18 6.49
C ALA A 87 -7.81 3.83 6.84
N VAL A 88 -7.08 2.91 7.47
CA VAL A 88 -7.69 1.66 7.99
C VAL A 88 -8.72 1.95 9.10
N ALA A 89 -8.46 2.92 9.98
CA ALA A 89 -9.44 3.32 11.00
C ALA A 89 -10.70 3.97 10.37
N VAL A 90 -10.52 4.76 9.32
CA VAL A 90 -11.64 5.32 8.53
C VAL A 90 -12.41 4.21 7.81
N LEU A 91 -11.72 3.16 7.36
CA LEU A 91 -12.36 1.98 6.79
C LEU A 91 -13.24 1.26 7.83
N VAL A 92 -12.74 1.02 9.05
CA VAL A 92 -13.54 0.49 10.17
C VAL A 92 -14.78 1.36 10.43
N LEU A 93 -14.60 2.68 10.46
CA LEU A 93 -15.70 3.62 10.65
C LEU A 93 -16.73 3.51 9.51
N SER A 94 -16.30 3.37 8.26
CA SER A 94 -17.21 3.23 7.13
C SER A 94 -18.06 1.96 7.22
N GLU A 95 -17.46 0.82 7.56
CA GLU A 95 -18.19 -0.43 7.81
C GLU A 95 -19.17 -0.30 8.98
N ALA A 96 -18.77 0.38 10.06
CA ALA A 96 -19.67 0.62 11.19
C ALA A 96 -20.83 1.54 10.79
N LEU A 97 -20.59 2.55 9.96
CA LEU A 97 -21.63 3.43 9.41
C LEU A 97 -22.58 2.66 8.49
N LEU A 98 -22.08 1.74 7.66
CA LEU A 98 -22.90 0.86 6.82
C LEU A 98 -23.79 -0.06 7.68
N TYR A 99 -23.22 -0.63 8.74
CA TYR A 99 -23.96 -1.49 9.67
C TYR A 99 -25.09 -0.74 10.40
N LEU A 100 -24.79 0.46 10.93
CA LEU A 100 -25.74 1.23 11.75
C LEU A 100 -26.79 1.99 10.94
N ASN A 101 -26.46 2.43 9.71
CA ASN A 101 -27.28 3.39 8.96
C ASN A 101 -27.88 2.83 7.67
N ASN A 102 -28.09 1.52 7.61
CA ASN A 102 -28.59 0.83 6.41
C ASN A 102 -29.98 1.35 5.93
N ALA A 103 -30.79 1.97 6.80
CA ALA A 103 -32.13 2.44 6.44
C ALA A 103 -32.19 3.84 5.81
N SER A 104 -31.16 4.67 5.95
CA SER A 104 -31.17 6.06 5.45
C SER A 104 -30.32 6.19 4.19
N PHE A 105 -30.93 6.65 3.10
CA PHE A 105 -30.25 6.82 1.82
C PHE A 105 -29.00 7.71 1.96
N TRP A 106 -29.14 8.89 2.56
CA TRP A 106 -28.04 9.84 2.70
C TRP A 106 -26.94 9.36 3.64
N ALA A 107 -27.30 8.61 4.68
CA ALA A 107 -26.31 8.03 5.57
C ALA A 107 -25.54 6.89 4.89
N LEU A 108 -26.22 6.09 4.06
CA LEU A 108 -25.59 5.10 3.18
C LEU A 108 -24.65 5.77 2.17
N MET A 109 -25.04 6.90 1.56
CA MET A 109 -24.16 7.67 0.64
C MET A 109 -22.91 8.17 1.36
N LEU A 110 -23.06 8.71 2.56
CA LEU A 110 -21.93 9.16 3.37
C LEU A 110 -21.01 7.98 3.71
N ALA A 111 -21.55 6.85 4.16
CA ALA A 111 -20.78 5.66 4.47
C ALA A 111 -20.01 5.13 3.26
N LEU A 112 -20.64 5.09 2.07
CA LEU A 112 -19.97 4.70 0.82
C LEU A 112 -18.89 5.68 0.40
N TRP A 113 -19.11 6.99 0.55
CA TRP A 113 -18.09 7.97 0.25
C TRP A 113 -16.86 7.83 1.16
N VAL A 114 -17.10 7.64 2.45
CA VAL A 114 -16.03 7.39 3.44
C VAL A 114 -15.31 6.07 3.12
N PHE A 115 -16.04 5.00 2.79
CA PHE A 115 -15.49 3.72 2.37
C PHE A 115 -14.58 3.88 1.14
N PHE A 116 -15.08 4.49 0.06
CA PHE A 116 -14.30 4.67 -1.18
C PHE A 116 -13.11 5.61 -1.01
N THR A 117 -13.21 6.61 -0.13
CA THR A 117 -12.06 7.46 0.21
C THR A 117 -10.95 6.65 0.86
N ALA A 118 -11.27 5.85 1.88
CA ALA A 118 -10.30 4.97 2.54
C ALA A 118 -9.78 3.89 1.59
N PHE A 119 -10.68 3.25 0.83
CA PHE A 119 -10.35 2.19 -0.12
C PHE A 119 -9.36 2.69 -1.17
N ASN A 120 -9.68 3.79 -1.86
CA ASN A 120 -8.81 4.32 -2.92
C ASN A 120 -7.43 4.72 -2.36
N LEU A 121 -7.40 5.33 -1.17
CA LEU A 121 -6.15 5.71 -0.52
C LEU A 121 -5.29 4.49 -0.19
N LEU A 122 -5.90 3.46 0.39
CA LEU A 122 -5.20 2.21 0.76
C LEU A 122 -4.75 1.44 -0.48
N GLU A 123 -5.61 1.36 -1.51
CA GLU A 123 -5.32 0.69 -2.78
C GLU A 123 -4.15 1.35 -3.52
N ALA A 124 -4.05 2.68 -3.49
CA ALA A 124 -2.89 3.39 -4.04
C ALA A 124 -1.62 3.19 -3.20
N SER A 125 -1.76 3.09 -1.87
CA SER A 125 -0.62 3.05 -0.94
C SER A 125 0.01 1.66 -0.81
N LEU A 126 -0.79 0.61 -0.79
CA LEU A 126 -0.36 -0.78 -0.58
C LEU A 126 0.72 -1.25 -1.58
N PRO A 127 0.54 -1.14 -2.91
CA PRO A 127 1.55 -1.62 -3.87
C PRO A 127 2.84 -0.80 -3.78
N SER A 128 2.75 0.50 -3.48
CA SER A 128 3.91 1.36 -3.24
C SER A 128 4.70 0.89 -2.01
N LEU A 129 4.03 0.56 -0.91
CA LEU A 129 4.66 0.03 0.31
C LEU A 129 5.30 -1.33 0.09
N VAL A 130 4.62 -2.25 -0.62
CA VAL A 130 5.19 -3.56 -0.98
C VAL A 130 6.46 -3.35 -1.80
N ALA A 131 6.40 -2.50 -2.83
CA ALA A 131 7.55 -2.21 -3.68
C ALA A 131 8.73 -1.59 -2.93
N LYS A 132 8.48 -0.77 -1.89
CA LYS A 132 9.51 -0.12 -1.06
C LYS A 132 10.13 -1.05 -0.01
N ILE A 133 9.38 -2.02 0.51
CA ILE A 133 9.83 -2.93 1.58
C ILE A 133 10.44 -4.23 1.01
N SER A 134 10.10 -4.57 -0.23
CA SER A 134 10.60 -5.79 -0.86
C SER A 134 12.10 -5.71 -1.13
N PRO A 135 12.86 -6.80 -0.89
CA PRO A 135 14.24 -6.92 -1.34
C PRO A 135 14.36 -6.70 -2.85
N PRO A 136 15.42 -6.03 -3.36
CA PRO A 136 15.58 -5.73 -4.78
C PRO A 136 15.52 -6.96 -5.69
N ASP A 137 16.09 -8.07 -5.24
CA ASP A 137 16.17 -9.37 -5.91
C ASP A 137 14.87 -10.19 -5.81
N ALA A 138 14.01 -9.91 -4.82
CA ALA A 138 12.75 -10.62 -4.59
C ALA A 138 11.49 -9.79 -4.90
N LYS A 139 11.63 -8.59 -5.47
CA LYS A 139 10.49 -7.67 -5.73
C LYS A 139 9.38 -8.29 -6.57
N GLY A 140 9.72 -9.07 -7.60
CA GLY A 140 8.73 -9.78 -8.42
C GLY A 140 7.96 -10.83 -7.62
N THR A 141 8.65 -11.58 -6.75
CA THR A 141 8.05 -12.59 -5.86
C THR A 141 7.09 -11.94 -4.85
N ALA A 142 7.50 -10.82 -4.25
CA ALA A 142 6.66 -10.06 -3.32
C ALA A 142 5.40 -9.49 -4.00
N MET A 143 5.53 -8.90 -5.18
CA MET A 143 4.37 -8.44 -5.96
C MET A 143 3.45 -9.60 -6.39
N GLY A 144 4.02 -10.79 -6.61
CA GLY A 144 3.26 -12.01 -6.87
C GLY A 144 2.47 -12.50 -5.66
N ALA A 145 3.08 -12.52 -4.47
CA ALA A 145 2.41 -12.86 -3.20
C ALA A 145 1.28 -11.86 -2.88
N TYR A 146 1.54 -10.56 -3.07
CA TYR A 146 0.57 -9.48 -2.96
C TYR A 146 -0.64 -9.70 -3.89
N SER A 147 -0.39 -9.94 -5.18
CA SER A 147 -1.47 -10.14 -6.17
C SER A 147 -2.28 -11.40 -5.87
N THR A 148 -1.61 -12.46 -5.40
CA THR A 148 -2.30 -13.70 -4.99
C THR A 148 -3.20 -13.44 -3.78
N SER A 149 -2.71 -12.70 -2.79
CA SER A 149 -3.48 -12.29 -1.61
C SER A 149 -4.67 -11.42 -1.99
N GLN A 150 -4.50 -10.51 -2.96
CA GLN A 150 -5.57 -9.68 -3.52
C GLN A 150 -6.70 -10.54 -4.12
N PHE A 151 -6.37 -11.45 -5.04
CA PHE A 151 -7.36 -12.33 -5.67
C PHE A 151 -8.02 -13.28 -4.68
N MET A 152 -7.26 -13.77 -3.69
CA MET A 152 -7.81 -14.57 -2.61
C MET A 152 -8.81 -13.75 -1.78
N GLY A 153 -8.51 -12.48 -1.50
CA GLY A 153 -9.43 -11.56 -0.84
C GLY A 153 -10.73 -11.40 -1.62
N ILE A 154 -10.66 -11.15 -2.93
CA ILE A 154 -11.85 -11.07 -3.80
C ILE A 154 -12.67 -12.36 -3.72
N PHE A 155 -12.02 -13.51 -3.89
CA PHE A 155 -12.70 -14.81 -3.88
C PHE A 155 -13.39 -15.08 -2.53
N VAL A 156 -12.65 -14.95 -1.43
CA VAL A 156 -13.17 -15.20 -0.08
C VAL A 156 -14.26 -14.19 0.27
N GLY A 157 -14.10 -12.91 -0.09
CA GLY A 157 -15.10 -11.87 0.13
C GLY A 157 -16.41 -12.16 -0.57
N GLY A 158 -16.38 -12.57 -1.84
CA GLY A 158 -17.59 -12.94 -2.57
C GLY A 158 -18.30 -14.15 -1.95
N VAL A 159 -17.55 -15.19 -1.58
CA VAL A 159 -18.10 -16.41 -0.97
C VAL A 159 -18.66 -16.14 0.42
N VAL A 160 -17.88 -15.51 1.31
CA VAL A 160 -18.27 -15.24 2.70
C VAL A 160 -19.38 -14.19 2.75
N GLY A 161 -19.30 -13.13 1.95
CA GLY A 161 -20.35 -12.12 1.85
C GLY A 161 -21.68 -12.70 1.39
N GLY A 162 -21.66 -13.57 0.36
CA GLY A 162 -22.86 -14.28 -0.10
C GLY A 162 -23.43 -15.23 0.96
N TRP A 163 -22.58 -16.03 1.60
CA TRP A 163 -22.99 -16.98 2.65
C TRP A 163 -23.58 -16.26 3.87
N LEU A 164 -22.92 -15.22 4.37
CA LEU A 164 -23.41 -14.41 5.48
C LEU A 164 -24.75 -13.75 5.14
N HIS A 165 -24.87 -13.15 3.96
CA HIS A 165 -26.12 -12.57 3.49
C HIS A 165 -27.26 -13.60 3.45
N GLN A 166 -27.01 -14.79 2.89
CA GLN A 166 -28.02 -15.84 2.77
C GLN A 166 -28.55 -16.35 4.13
N HIS A 167 -27.67 -16.48 5.12
CA HIS A 167 -28.03 -17.10 6.41
C HIS A 167 -28.38 -16.09 7.51
N TYR A 168 -27.82 -14.88 7.47
CA TYR A 168 -27.93 -13.89 8.54
C TYR A 168 -28.34 -12.49 8.04
N GLY A 169 -28.58 -12.32 6.73
CA GLY A 169 -29.06 -11.08 6.12
C GLY A 169 -27.98 -10.02 5.90
N LEU A 170 -28.38 -8.88 5.30
CA LEU A 170 -27.48 -7.83 4.81
C LEU A 170 -26.58 -7.25 5.91
N SER A 171 -27.13 -7.01 7.10
CA SER A 171 -26.39 -6.37 8.20
C SER A 171 -25.23 -7.22 8.73
N SER A 172 -25.30 -8.56 8.57
CA SER A 172 -24.23 -9.45 9.01
C SER A 172 -22.93 -9.26 8.24
N VAL A 173 -23.04 -8.89 6.96
CA VAL A 173 -21.88 -8.65 6.08
C VAL A 173 -21.13 -7.39 6.50
N PHE A 174 -21.83 -6.30 6.80
CA PHE A 174 -21.21 -5.07 7.31
C PHE A 174 -20.60 -5.28 8.70
N LEU A 175 -21.25 -6.04 9.59
CA LEU A 175 -20.68 -6.37 10.89
C LEU A 175 -19.41 -7.21 10.76
N PHE A 176 -19.42 -8.20 9.86
CA PHE A 176 -18.21 -8.94 9.51
C PHE A 176 -17.12 -8.00 9.00
N GLY A 177 -17.50 -7.02 8.16
CA GLY A 177 -16.61 -5.97 7.67
C GLY A 177 -15.93 -5.16 8.78
N VAL A 178 -16.70 -4.76 9.81
CA VAL A 178 -16.17 -4.09 11.01
C VAL A 178 -15.14 -4.97 11.72
N VAL A 179 -15.44 -6.26 11.92
CA VAL A 179 -14.55 -7.17 12.64
C VAL A 179 -13.24 -7.39 11.89
N VAL A 180 -13.29 -7.67 10.59
CA VAL A 180 -12.06 -7.93 9.81
C VAL A 180 -11.22 -6.66 9.62
N SER A 181 -11.85 -5.50 9.44
CA SER A 181 -11.14 -4.22 9.36
C SER A 181 -10.50 -3.84 10.71
N LEU A 182 -11.12 -4.19 11.85
CA LEU A 182 -10.50 -4.02 13.17
C LEU A 182 -9.26 -4.90 13.35
N ILE A 183 -9.32 -6.17 12.91
CA ILE A 183 -8.16 -7.07 12.92
C ILE A 183 -7.04 -6.48 12.07
N TRP A 184 -7.36 -5.96 10.89
CA TRP A 184 -6.37 -5.29 10.05
C TRP A 184 -5.83 -4.01 10.70
N LEU A 185 -6.65 -3.21 11.38
CA LEU A 185 -6.21 -2.01 12.08
C LEU A 185 -5.17 -2.34 13.16
N LEU A 186 -5.38 -3.43 13.93
CA LEU A 186 -4.42 -3.90 14.92
C LEU A 186 -3.09 -4.30 14.25
N ALA A 187 -3.15 -5.02 13.13
CA ALA A 187 -1.95 -5.37 12.37
C ALA A 187 -1.23 -4.12 11.83
N ALA A 188 -1.97 -3.16 11.25
CA ALA A 188 -1.44 -1.91 10.70
C ALA A 188 -0.80 -1.02 11.79
N ALA A 189 -1.42 -0.93 12.98
CA ALA A 189 -0.87 -0.16 14.10
C ALA A 189 0.52 -0.64 14.52
N THR A 190 0.78 -1.95 14.41
CA THR A 190 2.07 -2.59 14.73
C THR A 190 3.11 -2.52 13.60
N MET A 191 2.78 -1.98 12.42
CA MET A 191 3.75 -1.81 11.32
C MET A 191 4.90 -0.90 11.71
N GLN A 192 6.09 -1.18 11.18
CA GLN A 192 7.21 -0.25 11.30
C GLN A 192 7.05 0.88 10.28
N LYS A 193 7.61 2.06 10.59
CA LYS A 193 7.62 3.15 9.62
C LYS A 193 8.50 2.73 8.43
N PRO A 194 8.01 2.78 7.18
CA PRO A 194 8.86 2.57 6.01
C PRO A 194 10.02 3.58 6.03
N ARG A 195 11.23 3.12 5.76
CA ARG A 195 12.39 4.01 5.64
C ARG A 195 12.31 4.71 4.28
N TYR A 196 12.49 6.03 4.27
CA TYR A 196 12.42 6.82 3.05
C TYR A 196 13.80 6.84 2.42
N LEU A 197 14.05 5.84 1.58
CA LEU A 197 15.28 5.77 0.79
C LEU A 197 15.09 6.58 -0.49
N THR A 198 16.00 7.51 -0.73
CA THR A 198 16.09 8.31 -1.96
C THR A 198 17.19 7.72 -2.83
N SER A 199 16.94 7.62 -4.14
CA SER A 199 17.97 7.28 -5.10
C SER A 199 18.90 8.49 -5.27
N TYR A 200 20.19 8.29 -5.05
CA TYR A 200 21.24 9.29 -5.22
C TYR A 200 22.26 8.75 -6.22
N VAL A 201 22.72 9.58 -7.15
CA VAL A 201 23.70 9.16 -8.17
C VAL A 201 24.97 9.97 -7.97
N LEU A 202 26.09 9.28 -7.78
CA LEU A 202 27.42 9.88 -7.72
C LEU A 202 28.14 9.66 -9.05
N ASP A 203 28.78 10.72 -9.56
CA ASP A 203 29.73 10.64 -10.66
C ASP A 203 31.11 10.36 -10.08
N ILE A 204 31.54 9.10 -10.14
CA ILE A 204 32.80 8.64 -9.54
C ILE A 204 33.96 8.62 -10.55
N GLY A 205 33.69 8.98 -11.82
CA GLY A 205 34.61 8.82 -12.94
C GLY A 205 34.85 7.36 -13.34
N ILE A 206 35.39 7.14 -14.54
CA ILE A 206 35.64 5.78 -15.05
C ILE A 206 36.71 5.11 -14.18
N VAL A 207 36.35 3.97 -13.59
CA VAL A 207 37.22 3.16 -12.72
C VAL A 207 37.30 1.72 -13.21
N ASP A 208 38.40 1.05 -12.90
CA ASP A 208 38.54 -0.38 -13.15
C ASP A 208 37.68 -1.21 -12.17
N ARG A 209 37.65 -2.52 -12.39
CA ARG A 209 36.79 -3.43 -11.62
C ARG A 209 37.20 -3.49 -10.15
N ASP A 210 38.50 -3.55 -9.88
CA ASP A 210 39.02 -3.66 -8.52
C ASP A 210 38.65 -2.41 -7.71
N ARG A 211 38.79 -1.22 -8.30
CA ARG A 211 38.38 0.03 -7.65
C ARG A 211 36.86 0.18 -7.52
N ALA A 212 36.08 -0.35 -8.46
CA ALA A 212 34.62 -0.36 -8.36
C ALA A 212 34.12 -1.21 -7.18
N ASP A 213 34.76 -2.36 -6.94
CA ASP A 213 34.44 -3.24 -5.81
C ASP A 213 34.84 -2.57 -4.47
N GLU A 214 36.02 -1.93 -4.40
CA GLU A 214 36.43 -1.14 -3.22
C GLU A 214 35.46 0.01 -2.91
N LEU A 215 35.08 0.80 -3.93
CA LEU A 215 34.12 1.90 -3.77
C LEU A 215 32.75 1.39 -3.29
N THR A 216 32.33 0.21 -3.75
CA THR A 216 31.09 -0.41 -3.29
C THR A 216 31.17 -0.72 -1.79
N GLU A 217 32.28 -1.27 -1.30
CA GLU A 217 32.47 -1.54 0.14
C GLU A 217 32.56 -0.24 0.96
N GLU A 218 33.33 0.74 0.50
CA GLU A 218 33.49 2.04 1.17
C GLU A 218 32.14 2.75 1.31
N LEU A 219 31.38 2.89 0.22
CA LEU A 219 30.09 3.58 0.21
C LEU A 219 29.03 2.83 1.03
N ASN A 220 29.00 1.50 1.00
CA ASN A 220 28.09 0.71 1.84
C ASN A 220 28.40 0.84 3.35
N SER A 221 29.61 1.24 3.72
CA SER A 221 29.98 1.46 5.12
C SER A 221 29.50 2.81 5.68
N LEU A 222 29.05 3.72 4.81
CA LEU A 222 28.63 5.05 5.23
C LEU A 222 27.26 5.01 5.93
N PRO A 223 27.10 5.73 7.05
CA PRO A 223 25.81 5.85 7.73
C PRO A 223 24.72 6.39 6.79
N GLY A 224 23.58 5.72 6.75
CA GLY A 224 22.44 6.11 5.92
C GLY A 224 22.52 5.64 4.47
N VAL A 225 23.59 4.97 4.04
CA VAL A 225 23.65 4.26 2.75
C VAL A 225 23.17 2.82 2.93
N GLU A 226 22.13 2.42 2.22
CA GLU A 226 21.53 1.08 2.36
C GLU A 226 21.82 0.16 1.17
N GLU A 227 21.96 0.72 -0.03
CA GLU A 227 22.37 -0.02 -1.22
C GLU A 227 23.32 0.83 -2.05
N VAL A 228 24.36 0.20 -2.60
CA VAL A 228 25.29 0.80 -3.55
C VAL A 228 25.47 -0.13 -4.73
N VAL A 229 25.34 0.41 -5.93
CA VAL A 229 25.67 -0.26 -7.18
C VAL A 229 26.64 0.63 -7.95
N VAL A 230 27.90 0.22 -8.01
CA VAL A 230 28.94 0.91 -8.78
C VAL A 230 29.03 0.33 -10.19
N ILE A 231 28.94 1.20 -11.20
CA ILE A 231 29.11 0.84 -12.61
C ILE A 231 30.39 1.51 -13.13
N GLY A 232 31.54 0.87 -12.87
CA GLY A 232 32.86 1.47 -13.10
C GLY A 232 33.14 1.93 -14.54
N HIS A 233 32.60 1.23 -15.54
CA HIS A 233 32.78 1.59 -16.97
C HIS A 233 31.89 2.77 -17.40
N GLU A 234 30.79 3.03 -16.70
CA GLU A 234 29.94 4.21 -16.90
C GLU A 234 30.39 5.38 -16.02
N GLY A 235 31.24 5.13 -15.02
CA GLY A 235 31.76 6.12 -14.11
C GLY A 235 30.72 6.63 -13.09
N VAL A 236 29.68 5.85 -12.82
CA VAL A 236 28.60 6.24 -11.91
C VAL A 236 28.40 5.23 -10.79
N ALA A 237 28.01 5.72 -9.62
CA ALA A 237 27.54 4.92 -8.50
C ALA A 237 26.09 5.30 -8.16
N TYR A 238 25.20 4.31 -8.21
CA TYR A 238 23.82 4.46 -7.78
C TYR A 238 23.71 4.06 -6.32
N LEU A 239 23.26 4.98 -5.47
CA LEU A 239 23.04 4.76 -4.05
C LEU A 239 21.57 4.84 -3.71
N LYS A 240 21.11 4.01 -2.78
CA LYS A 240 19.88 4.27 -2.02
C LYS A 240 20.24 4.76 -0.64
N VAL A 241 19.82 5.97 -0.33
CA VAL A 241 20.21 6.67 0.90
C VAL A 241 19.00 7.07 1.73
N ASP A 242 19.08 6.87 3.04
CA ASP A 242 18.11 7.39 4.00
C ASP A 242 18.40 8.88 4.22
N HIS A 243 17.58 9.75 3.61
CA HIS A 243 17.76 11.21 3.65
C HIS A 243 17.78 11.77 5.09
N GLY A 244 17.23 11.05 6.07
CA GLY A 244 17.25 11.47 7.48
C GLY A 244 18.56 11.16 8.21
N MET A 245 19.42 10.29 7.67
CA MET A 245 20.63 9.79 8.33
C MET A 245 21.90 9.96 7.50
N VAL A 246 21.79 10.09 6.18
CA VAL A 246 22.95 10.21 5.29
C VAL A 246 23.59 11.59 5.37
N ASP A 247 24.91 11.60 5.43
CA ASP A 247 25.71 12.82 5.28
C ASP A 247 26.02 13.04 3.79
N ILE A 248 25.29 13.98 3.17
CA ILE A 248 25.45 14.30 1.74
C ILE A 248 26.84 14.87 1.47
N GLU A 249 27.42 15.64 2.40
CA GLU A 249 28.78 16.18 2.21
C GLU A 249 29.83 15.07 2.26
N ALA A 250 29.58 13.99 2.99
CA ALA A 250 30.44 12.81 2.98
C ALA A 250 30.38 12.06 1.64
N LEU A 251 29.19 11.98 1.02
CA LEU A 251 29.00 11.37 -0.30
C LEU A 251 29.65 12.20 -1.41
N ASP A 252 29.52 13.52 -1.37
CA ASP A 252 30.09 14.41 -2.39
C ASP A 252 31.63 14.31 -2.50
N ARG A 253 32.32 13.85 -1.45
CA ARG A 253 33.78 13.60 -1.49
C ARG A 253 34.18 12.49 -2.46
N TYR A 254 33.24 11.61 -2.78
CA TYR A 254 33.42 10.54 -3.75
C TYR A 254 33.07 11.00 -5.18
N SER A 255 32.44 12.17 -5.34
CA SER A 255 32.04 12.70 -6.64
C SER A 255 33.18 13.49 -7.30
N GLN A 256 33.47 13.22 -8.58
CA GLN A 256 34.45 13.95 -9.39
C GLN A 256 33.89 15.25 -9.98
N SER A 257 32.57 15.34 -10.14
CA SER A 257 31.84 16.57 -10.43
C SER A 257 30.98 16.94 -9.21
N SER A 258 30.83 18.23 -8.93
CA SER A 258 29.93 18.71 -7.86
C SER A 258 28.51 18.24 -8.18
N GLY A 259 28.06 17.18 -7.52
CA GLY A 259 26.90 16.40 -7.90
C GLY A 259 25.63 17.23 -7.97
N GLU A 260 25.03 17.32 -9.16
CA GLU A 260 23.60 17.60 -9.23
C GLU A 260 22.88 16.38 -8.68
N ALA A 261 22.30 16.54 -7.48
CA ALA A 261 21.38 15.57 -6.92
C ALA A 261 20.18 15.43 -7.86
N LEU A 262 20.26 14.51 -8.82
CA LEU A 262 19.11 14.00 -9.54
C LEU A 262 18.35 13.10 -8.55
N ALA A 263 17.62 13.73 -7.64
CA ALA A 263 16.59 13.08 -6.85
C ALA A 263 15.52 12.60 -7.84
N VAL A 264 15.69 11.39 -8.36
CA VAL A 264 14.64 10.72 -9.13
C VAL A 264 13.58 10.30 -8.12
N GLY A 265 12.48 11.06 -8.08
CA GLY A 265 11.38 10.94 -7.12
C GLY A 265 10.65 9.60 -7.13
#